data_AF-A0A530AR08-F1
#
_entry.id   AF-A0A530AR08-F1
#
_cell.length_a   1.000
_cell.length_b   1.000
_cell.length_c   1.000
_cell.angle_alpha   90.00
_cell.angle_beta   90.00
_cell.angle_gamma   90.00
#
_symmetry.space_group_name_H-M   'P 1'
#
loop_
_entity.id
_entity.type
_entity.pdbx_description
1 polymer ?
#
loop_
_entity_poly.entity_id
_entity_poly.type
_entity_poly.pdbx_seq_one_letter_code
_entity_poly.pdbx_strand_id
1 'polypeptide(L)'
;SYGGRAATRQTVAIGADRDGRIQSIVHRGVNETAVDGMWVEPLGSVTSIMYATPNFSSRQNVVRVNTVVPGAKRAPGENPSAFGIECAIDELAYELGLDPLEMRLINYAEQDPHAKKAWSTRQLREAFAAGAEAFGWAKRSAAPRSMRDGHQLIGWGMAAGTYPVRRAHGEAVVKILADGSVVVESSSIDMGQGTY
;
A
#
# COMPACT_ATOMS: atom_id res chain seq x y z
N SER A 1 -3.09 28.64 -3.93
CA SER A 1 -2.14 27.68 -3.32
C SER A 1 -2.50 26.28 -3.82
N TYR A 2 -1.54 25.35 -3.90
CA TYR A 2 -1.79 23.94 -4.22
C TYR A 2 -1.71 23.10 -2.94
N GLY A 3 -2.61 22.12 -2.77
CA GLY A 3 -2.61 21.23 -1.62
C GLY A 3 -1.71 20.01 -1.78
N GLY A 4 -1.15 19.53 -0.66
CA GLY A 4 -0.46 18.24 -0.58
C GLY A 4 -1.43 17.09 -0.29
N ARG A 5 -0.90 15.98 0.24
CA ARG A 5 -1.74 14.89 0.76
C ARG A 5 -2.55 15.38 1.95
N ALA A 6 -3.86 15.15 1.95
CA ALA A 6 -4.72 15.42 3.10
C ALA A 6 -4.26 14.64 4.33
N ALA A 7 -4.39 15.23 5.52
CA ALA A 7 -4.28 14.46 6.76
C ALA A 7 -5.38 13.39 6.84
N THR A 8 -5.00 12.20 7.34
CA THR A 8 -5.89 11.03 7.43
C THR A 8 -5.95 10.49 8.85
N ARG A 9 -7.12 10.05 9.29
CA ARG A 9 -7.29 9.24 10.52
C ARG A 9 -8.06 7.98 10.16
N GLN A 10 -7.58 6.84 10.63
CA GLN A 10 -8.16 5.54 10.34
C GLN A 10 -8.21 4.67 11.61
N THR A 11 -9.20 3.79 11.65
CA THR A 11 -9.37 2.72 12.63
C THR A 11 -9.56 1.44 11.85
N VAL A 12 -8.63 0.50 12.05
CA VAL A 12 -8.65 -0.82 11.44
C VAL A 12 -8.87 -1.81 12.57
N ALA A 13 -9.94 -2.60 12.49
CA ALA A 13 -10.20 -3.71 13.40
C ALA A 13 -10.12 -5.02 12.60
N ILE A 14 -9.37 -5.98 13.12
CA ILE A 14 -9.15 -7.29 12.48
C ILE A 14 -9.71 -8.37 13.40
N GLY A 15 -10.56 -9.23 12.88
CA GLY A 15 -10.96 -10.48 13.53
C GLY A 15 -10.17 -11.64 12.92
N ALA A 16 -9.43 -12.39 13.74
CA ALA A 16 -8.68 -13.57 13.32
C ALA A 16 -8.85 -14.72 14.32
N ASP A 17 -8.59 -15.94 13.88
CA ASP A 17 -8.46 -17.08 14.79
C ASP A 17 -7.07 -17.15 15.45
N ARG A 18 -6.89 -18.11 16.36
CA ARG A 18 -5.63 -18.29 17.10
C ARG A 18 -4.45 -18.72 16.21
N ASP A 19 -4.74 -19.27 15.04
CA ASP A 19 -3.74 -19.67 14.06
C ASP A 19 -3.38 -18.49 13.12
N GLY A 20 -3.92 -17.29 13.38
CA GLY A 20 -3.63 -16.08 12.62
C GLY A 20 -4.45 -15.91 11.34
N ARG A 21 -5.45 -16.76 11.06
CA ARG A 21 -6.27 -16.59 9.84
C ARG A 21 -7.31 -15.51 10.04
N ILE A 22 -7.25 -14.49 9.19
CA ILE A 22 -8.16 -13.35 9.17
C ILE A 22 -9.56 -13.80 8.71
N GLN A 23 -10.55 -13.54 9.55
CA GLN A 23 -11.97 -13.78 9.28
C GLN A 23 -12.68 -12.49 8.88
N SER A 24 -12.28 -11.35 9.43
CA SER A 24 -12.90 -10.08 9.10
C SER A 24 -11.95 -8.89 9.23
N ILE A 25 -12.19 -7.86 8.40
CA ILE A 25 -11.56 -6.55 8.54
C ILE A 25 -12.64 -5.47 8.47
N VAL A 26 -12.65 -4.60 9.47
CA VAL A 26 -13.48 -3.39 9.51
C VAL A 26 -12.56 -2.17 9.46
N HIS A 27 -12.62 -1.42 8.36
CA HIS A 27 -11.83 -0.20 8.16
C HIS A 27 -12.77 1.02 8.23
N ARG A 28 -12.54 1.93 9.17
CA ARG A 28 -13.21 3.24 9.25
C ARG A 28 -12.19 4.35 9.10
N GLY A 29 -12.46 5.30 8.22
CA GLY A 29 -11.49 6.34 7.87
C GLY A 29 -12.10 7.72 7.71
N VAL A 30 -11.25 8.73 7.82
CA VAL A 30 -11.58 10.12 7.52
C VAL A 30 -10.36 10.87 6.99
N ASN A 31 -10.57 11.76 6.00
CA ASN A 31 -9.58 12.75 5.58
C ASN A 31 -10.16 14.16 5.57
N GLU A 32 -9.30 15.16 5.68
CA GLU A 32 -9.68 16.57 5.52
C GLU A 32 -9.83 16.96 4.04
N THR A 33 -10.68 17.95 3.76
CA THR A 33 -10.83 18.64 2.47
C THR A 33 -11.15 20.12 2.71
N ALA A 34 -10.99 20.97 1.69
CA ALA A 34 -11.37 22.39 1.77
C ALA A 34 -12.88 22.58 1.93
N VAL A 35 -13.29 23.74 2.47
CA VAL A 35 -14.72 24.10 2.58
C VAL A 35 -15.40 24.29 1.23
N ASP A 36 -14.64 24.74 0.22
CA ASP A 36 -15.07 25.09 -1.13
C ASP A 36 -14.66 24.04 -2.18
N GLY A 37 -14.13 22.89 -1.75
CA GLY A 37 -13.72 21.82 -2.66
C GLY A 37 -13.83 20.42 -2.06
N MET A 38 -13.72 19.42 -2.92
CA MET A 38 -13.84 18.01 -2.53
C MET A 38 -12.61 17.23 -2.98
N TRP A 39 -11.87 16.69 -2.01
CA TRP A 39 -10.84 15.68 -2.22
C TRP A 39 -11.08 14.49 -1.30
N VAL A 40 -11.01 13.29 -1.88
CA VAL A 40 -11.07 12.03 -1.15
C VAL A 40 -9.70 11.39 -1.25
N GLU A 41 -9.09 11.07 -0.10
CA GLU A 41 -7.85 10.29 -0.02
C GLU A 41 -8.20 8.85 0.35
N PRO A 42 -8.35 7.90 -0.60
CA PRO A 42 -9.01 6.61 -0.32
C PRO A 42 -8.23 5.72 0.65
N LEU A 43 -8.82 5.40 1.81
CA LEU A 43 -8.15 4.65 2.89
C LEU A 43 -8.34 3.14 2.79
N GLY A 44 -9.32 2.67 2.01
CA GLY A 44 -9.61 1.24 1.86
C GLY A 44 -8.92 0.53 0.70
N SER A 45 -8.13 1.23 -0.12
CA SER A 45 -7.65 0.74 -1.42
C SER A 45 -6.71 -0.46 -1.33
N VAL A 46 -5.79 -0.47 -0.36
CA VAL A 46 -4.87 -1.60 -0.13
C VAL A 46 -5.50 -2.62 0.80
N THR A 47 -6.23 -2.17 1.82
CA THR A 47 -6.91 -3.05 2.78
C THR A 47 -7.85 -4.05 2.09
N SER A 48 -8.55 -3.63 1.04
CA SER A 48 -9.52 -4.48 0.36
C SER A 48 -8.90 -5.61 -0.46
N ILE A 49 -7.62 -5.51 -0.84
CA ILE A 49 -6.99 -6.43 -1.80
C ILE A 49 -5.81 -7.23 -1.24
N MET A 50 -5.18 -6.77 -0.16
CA MET A 50 -3.87 -7.30 0.26
C MET A 50 -3.96 -8.73 0.79
N TYR A 51 -4.93 -9.02 1.67
CA TYR A 51 -5.03 -10.28 2.42
C TYR A 51 -6.31 -11.04 2.15
N ALA A 52 -6.27 -12.36 2.29
CA ALA A 52 -7.44 -13.23 2.16
C ALA A 52 -8.45 -12.90 3.27
N THR A 53 -9.44 -12.07 2.95
CA THR A 53 -10.40 -11.55 3.92
C THR A 53 -11.82 -11.91 3.48
N PRO A 54 -12.48 -12.90 4.12
CA PRO A 54 -13.81 -13.32 3.69
C PRO A 54 -14.88 -12.27 3.99
N ASN A 55 -14.74 -11.51 5.08
CA ASN A 55 -15.70 -10.49 5.50
C ASN A 55 -15.03 -9.11 5.60
N PHE A 56 -15.31 -8.22 4.64
CA PHE A 56 -14.70 -6.89 4.60
C PHE A 56 -15.75 -5.79 4.65
N SER A 57 -15.55 -4.82 5.55
CA SER A 57 -16.39 -3.62 5.64
C SER A 57 -15.51 -2.37 5.71
N SER A 58 -15.61 -1.49 4.71
CA SER A 58 -14.93 -0.20 4.71
C SER A 58 -15.90 0.97 4.61
N ARG A 59 -15.64 2.04 5.37
CA ARG A 59 -16.34 3.32 5.25
C ARG A 59 -15.37 4.46 5.48
N GLN A 60 -15.44 5.46 4.62
CA GLN A 60 -14.67 6.69 4.75
C GLN A 60 -15.59 7.90 4.70
N ASN A 61 -15.31 8.89 5.57
CA ASN A 61 -15.92 10.20 5.52
C ASN A 61 -14.87 11.25 5.12
N VAL A 62 -15.34 12.44 4.74
CA VAL A 62 -14.50 13.61 4.50
C VAL A 62 -14.93 14.74 5.43
N VAL A 63 -13.97 15.48 5.96
CA VAL A 63 -14.23 16.62 6.87
C VAL A 63 -13.81 17.89 6.17
N ARG A 64 -14.77 18.80 5.97
CA ARG A 64 -14.51 20.13 5.43
C ARG A 64 -13.88 21.01 6.50
N VAL A 65 -12.72 21.57 6.22
CA VAL A 65 -11.99 22.49 7.09
C VAL A 65 -11.47 23.69 6.29
N ASN A 66 -11.10 24.78 6.99
CA ASN A 66 -10.48 25.96 6.36
C ASN A 66 -9.04 25.66 5.93
N THR A 67 -8.89 24.93 4.84
CA THR A 67 -7.62 24.56 4.19
C THR A 67 -7.73 24.72 2.68
N VAL A 68 -6.61 24.62 1.97
CA VAL A 68 -6.58 24.52 0.50
C VAL A 68 -7.09 23.15 0.05
N VAL A 69 -7.70 23.05 -1.14
CA VAL A 69 -8.09 21.76 -1.72
C VAL A 69 -6.86 20.83 -1.77
N PRO A 70 -6.89 19.67 -1.10
CA PRO A 70 -5.79 18.71 -1.15
C PRO A 70 -5.54 18.20 -2.58
N GLY A 71 -4.38 17.57 -2.77
CA GLY A 71 -3.96 17.08 -4.08
C GLY A 71 -3.22 15.74 -3.99
N ALA A 72 -2.94 15.19 -5.17
CA ALA A 72 -2.24 13.92 -5.28
C ALA A 72 -0.80 14.04 -4.75
N LYS A 73 -0.43 13.12 -3.84
CA LYS A 73 0.96 12.82 -3.48
C LYS A 73 1.21 11.34 -3.75
N ARG A 74 2.42 10.99 -4.24
CA ARG A 74 2.79 9.66 -4.75
C ARG A 74 2.11 8.51 -3.97
N ALA A 75 1.42 7.64 -4.70
CA ALA A 75 0.42 6.70 -4.18
C ALA A 75 -0.74 7.37 -3.38
N PRO A 76 -1.62 8.14 -4.05
CA PRO A 76 -2.79 8.76 -3.42
C PRO A 76 -3.79 7.71 -2.94
N GLY A 77 -4.04 7.65 -1.64
CA GLY A 77 -4.86 6.61 -1.01
C GLY A 77 -4.12 5.32 -0.70
N GLU A 78 -3.41 4.71 -1.67
CA GLU A 78 -2.69 3.46 -1.40
C GLU A 78 -1.64 3.61 -0.29
N ASN A 79 -0.96 4.76 -0.21
CA ASN A 79 0.03 5.02 0.83
C ASN A 79 -0.57 4.99 2.25
N PRO A 80 -1.56 5.83 2.61
CA PRO A 80 -2.16 5.77 3.94
C PRO A 80 -2.95 4.48 4.19
N SER A 81 -3.54 3.87 3.15
CA SER A 81 -4.23 2.57 3.28
C SER A 81 -3.26 1.45 3.69
N ALA A 82 -2.12 1.33 3.00
CA ALA A 82 -1.09 0.35 3.31
C ALA A 82 -0.52 0.56 4.71
N PHE A 83 -0.24 1.81 5.09
CA PHE A 83 0.25 2.13 6.43
C PHE A 83 -0.69 1.59 7.53
N GLY A 84 -1.99 1.86 7.42
CA GLY A 84 -2.95 1.43 8.45
C GLY A 84 -3.06 -0.09 8.57
N ILE A 85 -3.24 -0.78 7.44
CA ILE A 85 -3.41 -2.24 7.48
C ILE A 85 -2.11 -2.95 7.88
N GLU A 86 -0.94 -2.52 7.41
CA GLU A 86 0.32 -3.20 7.73
C GLU A 86 0.75 -3.01 9.17
N CYS A 87 0.46 -1.87 9.79
CA CYS A 87 0.62 -1.69 11.24
C CYS A 87 -0.31 -2.63 12.01
N ALA A 88 -1.59 -2.71 11.63
CA ALA A 88 -2.56 -3.58 12.30
C ALA A 88 -2.21 -5.08 12.18
N ILE A 89 -1.64 -5.50 11.05
CA ILE A 89 -1.15 -6.87 10.85
C ILE A 89 0.06 -7.16 11.74
N ASP A 90 0.96 -6.18 11.94
CA ASP A 90 2.09 -6.33 12.85
C ASP A 90 1.60 -6.46 14.31
N GLU A 91 0.70 -5.58 14.76
CA GLU A 91 0.08 -5.65 16.09
C GLU A 91 -0.59 -7.02 16.32
N LEU A 92 -1.35 -7.52 15.35
CA LEU A 92 -1.99 -8.84 15.42
C LEU A 92 -0.96 -9.99 15.49
N ALA A 93 0.15 -9.90 14.74
CA ALA A 93 1.22 -10.88 14.81
C ALA A 93 1.84 -10.95 16.21
N TYR A 94 2.09 -9.80 16.85
CA TYR A 94 2.58 -9.76 18.24
C TYR A 94 1.56 -10.27 19.25
N GLU A 95 0.27 -9.95 19.07
CA GLU A 95 -0.80 -10.43 19.95
C GLU A 95 -0.91 -11.96 19.93
N LEU A 96 -0.72 -12.57 18.76
CA LEU A 96 -0.76 -14.02 18.57
C LEU A 96 0.59 -14.73 18.78
N GLY A 97 1.68 -13.98 18.96
CA GLY A 97 3.03 -14.55 19.08
C GLY A 97 3.56 -15.18 17.78
N LEU A 98 3.07 -14.72 16.62
CA LEU A 98 3.48 -15.18 15.29
C LEU A 98 4.57 -14.28 14.71
N ASP A 99 5.42 -14.81 13.84
CA ASP A 99 6.34 -13.96 13.09
C ASP A 99 5.56 -13.05 12.12
N PRO A 100 5.87 -11.75 12.02
CA PRO A 100 5.18 -10.84 11.12
C PRO A 100 5.17 -11.30 9.65
N LEU A 101 6.25 -11.92 9.15
CA LEU A 101 6.30 -12.42 7.78
C LEU A 101 5.41 -13.66 7.62
N GLU A 102 5.41 -14.56 8.60
CA GLU A 102 4.53 -15.73 8.63
C GLU A 102 3.05 -15.33 8.64
N MET A 103 2.68 -14.34 9.46
CA MET A 103 1.32 -13.80 9.53
C MET A 103 0.80 -13.36 8.16
N ARG A 104 1.69 -12.80 7.32
CA ARG A 104 1.36 -12.34 5.97
C ARG A 104 1.24 -13.51 4.98
N LEU A 105 2.03 -14.57 5.16
CA LEU A 105 1.96 -15.78 4.35
C LEU A 105 0.71 -16.63 4.66
N ILE A 106 0.33 -16.73 5.94
CA ILE A 106 -0.92 -17.39 6.39
C ILE A 106 -2.13 -16.73 5.73
N ASN A 107 -2.11 -15.41 5.59
CA ASN A 107 -3.20 -14.60 5.04
C ASN A 107 -3.00 -14.21 3.57
N TYR A 108 -2.12 -14.89 2.85
CA TYR A 108 -1.89 -14.63 1.44
C TYR A 108 -3.18 -14.83 0.63
N ALA A 109 -3.57 -13.83 -0.16
CA ALA A 109 -4.73 -13.97 -1.05
C ALA A 109 -4.33 -14.57 -2.40
N GLU A 110 -4.74 -15.81 -2.64
CA GLU A 110 -4.51 -16.55 -3.91
C GLU A 110 -5.21 -15.91 -5.13
N GLN A 111 -6.25 -15.12 -4.87
CA GLN A 111 -6.98 -14.32 -5.87
C GLN A 111 -7.35 -12.97 -5.25
N ASP A 112 -7.80 -12.01 -6.07
CA ASP A 112 -8.29 -10.72 -5.60
C ASP A 112 -9.50 -10.93 -4.67
N PRO A 113 -9.38 -10.64 -3.37
CA PRO A 113 -10.48 -10.85 -2.43
C PRO A 113 -11.60 -9.82 -2.59
N HIS A 114 -11.32 -8.67 -3.22
CA HIS A 114 -12.30 -7.64 -3.50
C HIS A 114 -13.01 -7.89 -4.84
N ALA A 115 -12.26 -8.03 -5.93
CA ALA A 115 -12.81 -8.21 -7.27
C ALA A 115 -13.26 -9.65 -7.56
N LYS A 116 -12.85 -10.62 -6.72
CA LYS A 116 -13.09 -12.07 -6.89
C LYS A 116 -12.54 -12.58 -8.23
N LYS A 117 -11.34 -12.15 -8.59
CA LYS A 117 -10.67 -12.50 -9.85
C LYS A 117 -9.27 -13.03 -9.59
N ALA A 118 -8.82 -13.97 -10.43
CA ALA A 118 -7.44 -14.42 -10.40
C ALA A 118 -6.48 -13.24 -10.66
N TRP A 119 -5.34 -13.25 -9.99
CA TRP A 119 -4.26 -12.31 -10.30
C TRP A 119 -3.74 -12.57 -11.72
N SER A 120 -3.42 -11.52 -12.46
CA SER A 120 -2.67 -11.68 -13.71
C SER A 120 -1.27 -12.24 -13.42
N THR A 121 -0.55 -11.58 -12.51
CA THR A 121 0.67 -12.06 -11.86
C THR A 121 0.73 -11.45 -10.46
N ARG A 122 1.23 -12.22 -9.48
CA ARG A 122 1.50 -11.72 -8.13
C ARG A 122 2.70 -12.47 -7.57
N GLN A 123 3.87 -11.84 -7.60
CA GLN A 123 5.12 -12.43 -7.11
C GLN A 123 5.44 -12.02 -5.66
N LEU A 124 4.41 -11.88 -4.82
CA LEU A 124 4.58 -11.34 -3.48
C LEU A 124 5.23 -12.36 -2.53
N ARG A 125 5.00 -13.67 -2.72
CA ARG A 125 5.70 -14.71 -1.93
C ARG A 125 7.19 -14.71 -2.25
N GLU A 126 7.54 -14.58 -3.51
CA GLU A 126 8.91 -14.48 -4.02
C GLU A 126 9.58 -13.20 -3.51
N ALA A 127 8.87 -12.08 -3.52
CA ALA A 127 9.36 -10.82 -2.94
C ALA A 127 9.64 -10.95 -1.43
N PHE A 128 8.75 -11.62 -0.69
CA PHE A 128 8.99 -11.90 0.73
C PHE A 128 10.21 -12.81 0.94
N ALA A 129 10.31 -13.91 0.18
CA ALA A 129 11.43 -14.83 0.30
C ALA A 129 12.77 -14.15 0.00
N ALA A 130 12.88 -13.48 -1.15
CA ALA A 130 14.10 -12.78 -1.56
C ALA A 130 14.45 -11.63 -0.61
N GLY A 131 13.45 -10.85 -0.19
CA GLY A 131 13.64 -9.75 0.75
C GLY A 131 14.09 -10.24 2.14
N ALA A 132 13.48 -11.30 2.65
CA ALA A 132 13.83 -11.90 3.94
C ALA A 132 15.22 -12.50 3.94
N GLU A 133 15.60 -13.20 2.87
CA GLU A 133 16.94 -13.77 2.70
C GLU A 133 18.01 -12.67 2.67
N ALA A 134 17.85 -11.69 1.77
CA ALA A 134 18.82 -10.62 1.60
C ALA A 134 18.95 -9.72 2.84
N PHE A 135 17.86 -9.48 3.55
CA PHE A 135 17.87 -8.71 4.81
C PHE A 135 18.43 -9.52 5.99
N GLY A 136 18.41 -10.85 5.90
CA GLY A 136 18.81 -11.74 7.00
C GLY A 136 17.72 -11.90 8.06
N TRP A 137 16.45 -11.83 7.69
CA TRP A 137 15.27 -11.86 8.58
C TRP A 137 15.29 -13.03 9.58
N ALA A 138 15.84 -14.19 9.20
CA ALA A 138 15.98 -15.35 10.07
C ALA A 138 16.80 -15.09 11.35
N LYS A 139 17.59 -14.01 11.40
CA LYS A 139 18.37 -13.60 12.59
C LYS A 139 17.56 -12.71 13.54
N ARG A 140 16.32 -12.36 13.21
CA ARG A 140 15.45 -11.50 14.01
C ARG A 140 15.14 -12.17 15.35
N SER A 141 15.28 -11.44 16.44
CA SER A 141 14.72 -11.82 17.73
C SER A 141 13.33 -11.22 17.91
N ALA A 142 12.31 -12.05 18.18
CA ALA A 142 10.92 -11.64 18.12
C ALA A 142 10.49 -10.63 19.19
N ALA A 143 11.06 -10.72 20.40
CA ALA A 143 10.67 -9.85 21.51
C ALA A 143 11.09 -8.39 21.27
N PRO A 144 10.20 -7.39 21.48
CA PRO A 144 10.58 -5.99 21.40
C PRO A 144 11.75 -5.66 22.33
N ARG A 145 12.65 -4.79 21.89
CA ARG A 145 13.85 -4.34 22.65
C ARG A 145 14.90 -5.42 22.93
N SER A 146 14.78 -6.59 22.31
CA SER A 146 15.73 -7.72 22.48
C SER A 146 17.05 -7.53 21.74
N MET A 147 17.03 -6.87 20.57
CA MET A 147 18.22 -6.62 19.76
C MET A 147 18.84 -5.26 20.08
N ARG A 148 20.16 -5.23 20.29
CA ARG A 148 20.91 -4.02 20.68
C ARG A 148 22.33 -4.05 20.14
N ASP A 149 22.88 -2.85 19.93
CA ASP A 149 24.31 -2.62 19.74
C ASP A 149 24.75 -1.47 20.66
N GLY A 150 25.49 -1.81 21.71
CA GLY A 150 25.81 -0.89 22.81
C GLY A 150 24.57 -0.24 23.42
N HIS A 151 24.46 1.09 23.25
CA HIS A 151 23.33 1.89 23.74
C HIS A 151 22.17 2.02 22.75
N GLN A 152 22.28 1.46 21.55
CA GLN A 152 21.26 1.56 20.51
C GLN A 152 20.30 0.37 20.55
N LEU A 153 19.01 0.67 20.51
CA LEU A 153 17.96 -0.32 20.28
C LEU A 153 17.84 -0.59 18.78
N ILE A 154 17.95 -1.85 18.39
CA ILE A 154 17.78 -2.27 17.00
C ILE A 154 16.36 -2.83 16.84
N GLY A 155 15.62 -2.29 15.87
CA GLY A 155 14.29 -2.76 15.50
C GLY A 155 14.25 -3.19 14.05
N TRP A 156 13.70 -4.37 13.78
CA TRP A 156 13.47 -4.87 12.43
C TRP A 156 11.98 -4.91 12.17
N GLY A 157 11.56 -4.36 11.04
CA GLY A 157 10.16 -4.32 10.62
C GLY A 157 10.04 -4.63 9.13
N MET A 158 8.86 -5.09 8.73
CA MET A 158 8.54 -5.40 7.35
C MET A 158 7.06 -5.10 7.09
N ALA A 159 6.71 -4.89 5.83
CA ALA A 159 5.35 -4.61 5.40
C ALA A 159 5.17 -5.06 3.95
N ALA A 160 3.95 -5.46 3.60
CA ALA A 160 3.56 -5.68 2.21
C ALA A 160 3.27 -4.34 1.51
N GLY A 161 3.53 -4.28 0.20
CA GLY A 161 3.26 -3.11 -0.63
C GLY A 161 2.57 -3.51 -1.93
N THR A 162 1.67 -2.66 -2.42
CA THR A 162 0.99 -2.85 -3.72
C THR A 162 0.62 -1.50 -4.34
N TYR A 163 0.48 -1.49 -5.66
CA TYR A 163 -0.03 -0.36 -6.42
C TYR A 163 -0.77 -0.86 -7.67
N PRO A 164 -1.96 -0.33 -7.99
CA PRO A 164 -2.73 -0.84 -9.12
C PRO A 164 -2.10 -0.44 -10.46
N VAL A 165 -2.07 -1.37 -11.41
CA VAL A 165 -1.77 -1.06 -12.82
C VAL A 165 -3.03 -0.50 -13.47
N ARG A 166 -2.95 0.74 -13.95
CA ARG A 166 -4.03 1.41 -14.68
C ARG A 166 -3.64 1.57 -16.15
N ARG A 167 -4.63 1.53 -17.04
CA ARG A 167 -4.45 1.68 -18.49
C ARG A 167 -5.33 2.83 -18.96
N ALA A 168 -4.77 3.66 -19.84
CA ALA A 168 -5.47 4.73 -20.53
C ALA A 168 -5.02 4.75 -22.00
N HIS A 169 -5.78 5.42 -22.86
CA HIS A 169 -5.38 5.62 -24.25
C HIS A 169 -4.19 6.58 -24.34
N GLY A 170 -3.31 6.35 -25.31
CA GLY A 170 -2.18 7.20 -25.62
C GLY A 170 -1.85 7.11 -27.10
N GLU A 171 -1.27 8.19 -27.64
CA GLU A 171 -0.89 8.31 -29.05
C GLU A 171 0.56 8.82 -29.14
N ALA A 172 1.21 8.53 -30.27
CA ALA A 172 2.54 9.03 -30.60
C ALA A 172 2.64 9.27 -32.11
N VAL A 173 3.49 10.22 -32.50
CA VAL A 173 3.82 10.52 -33.89
C VAL A 173 5.28 10.18 -34.12
N VAL A 174 5.57 9.41 -35.18
CA VAL A 174 6.93 9.08 -35.59
C VAL A 174 7.20 9.73 -36.94
N LYS A 175 8.27 10.53 -37.01
CA LYS A 175 8.72 11.23 -38.23
C LYS A 175 10.10 10.73 -38.60
N ILE A 176 10.29 10.38 -39.86
CA ILE A 176 11.61 10.11 -40.45
C ILE A 176 11.99 11.34 -41.28
N LEU A 177 13.08 12.00 -40.91
CA LEU A 177 13.54 13.22 -41.56
C LEU A 177 14.40 12.91 -42.79
N ALA A 178 14.63 13.93 -43.63
CA ALA A 178 15.35 13.77 -44.89
C ALA A 178 16.83 13.38 -44.72
N ASP A 179 17.43 13.66 -43.56
CA ASP A 179 18.79 13.26 -43.19
C ASP A 179 18.86 11.84 -42.61
N GLY A 180 17.72 11.13 -42.53
CA GLY A 180 17.60 9.79 -41.96
C GLY A 180 17.43 9.76 -40.44
N SER A 181 17.41 10.90 -39.75
CA SER A 181 17.11 10.96 -38.32
C SER A 181 15.61 10.70 -38.04
N VAL A 182 15.32 10.21 -36.82
CA VAL A 182 13.95 9.86 -36.41
C VAL A 182 13.55 10.74 -35.23
N VAL A 183 12.35 11.33 -35.31
CA VAL A 183 11.73 12.09 -34.23
C VAL A 183 10.49 11.34 -33.76
N VAL A 184 10.40 11.12 -32.46
CA VAL A 184 9.21 10.53 -31.81
C VAL A 184 8.60 11.59 -30.91
N GLU A 185 7.32 11.89 -31.14
CA GLU A 185 6.55 12.85 -30.35
C GLU A 185 5.44 12.12 -29.60
N SER A 186 5.25 12.43 -28.33
CA SER A 186 4.13 11.98 -27.52
C SER A 186 3.69 13.11 -26.59
N SER A 187 2.42 13.13 -26.19
CA SER A 187 1.94 14.02 -25.12
C SER A 187 2.31 13.51 -23.72
N SER A 188 3.05 12.40 -23.66
CA SER A 188 3.59 11.87 -22.41
C SER A 188 4.55 12.87 -21.77
N ILE A 189 4.43 13.04 -20.45
CA ILE A 189 5.25 13.96 -19.67
C ILE A 189 6.34 13.14 -19.00
N ASP A 190 7.61 13.56 -19.09
CA ASP A 190 8.69 13.01 -18.27
C ASP A 190 9.01 13.94 -17.10
N MET A 191 8.89 13.40 -15.89
CA MET A 191 9.18 14.08 -14.63
C MET A 191 10.31 13.36 -13.85
N GLY A 192 11.12 12.57 -14.57
CA GLY A 192 12.21 11.75 -14.02
C GLY A 192 11.91 10.25 -13.95
N GLN A 193 10.79 9.79 -14.55
CA GLN A 193 10.49 8.36 -14.63
C GLN A 193 11.11 7.65 -15.83
N GLY A 194 11.72 8.38 -16.78
CA GLY A 194 12.41 7.82 -17.94
C GLY A 194 11.45 7.43 -19.06
N THR A 195 10.60 8.37 -19.46
CA THR A 195 9.69 8.22 -20.62
C THR A 195 10.38 8.52 -21.94
N TYR A 196 11.36 9.45 -21.95
CA TYR A 196 12.17 9.79 -23.13
C TYR A 196 13.58 9.20 -23.08
#